data_AF-A0A2T4UMF1-F1
#
_entry.id   AF-A0A2T4UMF1-F1
#
_cell.length_a   1.000
_cell.length_b   1.000
_cell.length_c   1.000
_cell.angle_alpha   90.00
_cell.angle_beta   90.00
_cell.angle_gamma   90.00
#
_symmetry.space_group_name_H-M   'P 1'
#
loop_
_entity.id
_entity.type
_entity.pdbx_description
1 polymer ?
#
loop_
_entity_poly.entity_id
_entity_poly.type
_entity_poly.pdbx_seq_one_letter_code
_entity_poly.pdbx_strand_id
1 'polypeptide(L)'
;MQIGVAHMDHPEVHEIVPSAHCVQRFRQRMPVRAPGIAEVAAALLAALEACDVSGWPPGWAATGESAPLWAAGHDIAFPLQPTGTPGRWLAVTCLRRPGPRR
;
A
#
# COMPACT_ATOMS: atom_id res chain seq x y z
N MET A 1 4.79 -14.86 3.58
CA MET A 1 4.04 -14.52 4.80
C MET A 1 2.99 -13.49 4.41
N GLN A 2 1.72 -13.84 4.49
CA GLN A 2 0.60 -12.90 4.32
C GLN A 2 0.19 -12.42 5.72
N ILE A 3 0.03 -11.12 5.89
CA ILE A 3 -0.18 -10.49 7.21
C ILE A 3 -1.64 -10.07 7.48
N GLY A 4 -2.53 -10.27 6.50
CA GLY A 4 -3.93 -9.88 6.55
C GLY A 4 -4.45 -9.38 5.20
N VAL A 5 -5.63 -8.77 5.23
CA VAL A 5 -6.28 -8.11 4.09
C VAL A 5 -6.84 -6.77 4.59
N ALA A 6 -6.68 -5.73 3.78
CA ALA A 6 -7.29 -4.42 4.00
C ALA A 6 -8.61 -4.37 3.23
N HIS A 7 -9.66 -3.86 3.87
CA HIS A 7 -10.98 -3.74 3.25
C HIS A 7 -11.21 -2.32 2.74
N MET A 8 -11.69 -2.21 1.51
CA MET A 8 -11.82 -0.93 0.82
C MET A 8 -13.28 -0.65 0.46
N ASP A 9 -13.70 0.60 0.61
CA ASP A 9 -14.98 1.09 0.11
C ASP A 9 -14.81 1.64 -1.31
N HIS A 10 -14.59 0.74 -2.27
CA HIS A 10 -14.40 1.09 -3.69
C HIS A 10 -15.13 0.07 -4.60
N PRO A 11 -15.80 0.50 -5.68
CA PRO A 11 -16.67 -0.37 -6.49
C PRO A 11 -15.94 -1.59 -7.08
N GLU A 12 -14.68 -1.46 -7.46
CA GLU A 12 -13.88 -2.52 -8.12
C GLU A 12 -12.78 -3.13 -7.23
N VAL A 13 -12.51 -2.52 -6.08
CA VAL A 13 -11.44 -2.92 -5.16
C VAL A 13 -12.08 -3.06 -3.80
N HIS A 14 -12.38 -4.29 -3.39
CA HIS A 14 -13.00 -4.58 -2.10
C HIS A 14 -11.95 -5.00 -1.07
N GLU A 15 -10.87 -5.62 -1.57
CA GLU A 15 -9.81 -6.19 -0.75
C GLU A 15 -8.43 -5.88 -1.32
N ILE A 16 -7.51 -5.45 -0.45
CA ILE A 16 -6.10 -5.30 -0.78
C ILE A 16 -5.27 -6.20 0.13
N VAL A 17 -4.51 -7.11 -0.47
CA VAL A 17 -3.58 -7.99 0.22
C VAL A 17 -2.16 -7.43 0.10
N PRO A 18 -1.45 -7.17 1.21
CA PRO A 18 -0.05 -6.77 1.14
C PRO A 18 0.86 -7.96 0.81
N SER A 19 1.74 -7.78 -0.17
CA SER A 19 2.81 -8.75 -0.42
C SER A 19 3.82 -8.74 0.74
N ALA A 20 4.60 -9.82 0.89
CA ALA A 20 5.70 -9.84 1.85
C ALA A 20 6.74 -8.72 1.58
N HIS A 21 6.94 -8.35 0.31
CA HIS A 21 7.81 -7.24 -0.07
C HIS A 21 7.25 -5.89 0.41
N CYS A 22 5.94 -5.69 0.27
CA CYS A 22 5.25 -4.50 0.78
C CYS A 22 5.42 -4.35 2.29
N VAL A 23 5.21 -5.44 3.06
CA VAL A 23 5.41 -5.44 4.52
C VAL A 23 6.83 -5.03 4.90
N GLN A 24 7.82 -5.61 4.23
CA GLN A 24 9.22 -5.29 4.49
C GLN A 24 9.54 -3.82 4.15
N ARG A 25 9.06 -3.31 3.02
CA ARG A 25 9.26 -1.91 2.62
C ARG A 25 8.56 -0.93 3.55
N PHE A 26 7.36 -1.26 4.01
CA PHE A 26 6.62 -0.43 4.95
C PHE A 26 7.39 -0.28 6.26
N ARG A 27 7.87 -1.40 6.82
CA ARG A 27 8.72 -1.39 8.01
C ARG A 27 9.99 -0.56 7.85
N GLN A 28 10.61 -0.59 6.67
CA GLN A 28 11.84 0.17 6.40
C GLN A 28 11.60 1.67 6.21
N ARG A 29 10.46 2.06 5.64
CA ARG A 29 10.19 3.43 5.19
C ARG A 29 9.33 4.24 6.17
N MET A 30 8.51 3.56 6.97
CA MET A 30 7.60 4.17 7.92
C MET A 30 8.17 4.12 9.34
N PRO A 31 7.94 5.16 10.16
CA PRO A 31 8.45 5.23 11.53
C PRO A 31 7.61 4.38 12.49
N VAL A 32 7.51 3.06 12.24
CA VAL A 32 6.88 2.12 13.19
C VAL A 32 7.89 1.82 14.29
N ARG A 33 7.69 2.44 15.47
CA ARG A 33 8.61 2.33 16.62
C ARG A 33 8.38 1.09 17.47
N ALA A 34 7.22 0.44 17.34
CA ALA A 34 6.87 -0.72 18.14
C ALA A 34 7.64 -1.97 17.69
N PRO A 35 8.16 -2.78 18.64
CA PRO A 35 8.79 -4.05 18.31
C PRO A 35 7.73 -5.09 17.90
N GLY A 36 7.88 -5.69 16.73
CA GLY A 36 7.08 -6.87 16.32
C GLY A 36 6.43 -6.74 14.94
N ILE A 37 6.22 -7.89 14.30
CA ILE A 37 5.60 -7.96 12.96
C ILE A 37 4.09 -7.66 13.00
N ALA A 38 3.43 -7.94 14.12
CA ALA A 38 2.00 -7.69 14.30
C ALA A 38 1.65 -6.20 14.27
N GLU A 39 2.46 -5.36 14.93
CA GLU A 39 2.29 -3.89 14.94
C GLU A 39 2.52 -3.29 13.55
N VAL A 40 3.55 -3.77 12.85
CA VAL A 40 3.79 -3.40 11.45
C VAL A 40 2.62 -3.80 10.57
N ALA A 41 2.06 -5.00 10.79
CA ALA A 41 0.92 -5.48 10.02
C ALA A 41 -0.32 -4.63 10.26
N ALA A 42 -0.67 -4.37 11.51
CA ALA A 42 -1.81 -3.52 11.86
C ALA A 42 -1.67 -2.10 11.28
N ALA A 43 -0.48 -1.49 11.42
CA ALA A 43 -0.22 -0.16 10.88
C ALA A 43 -0.29 -0.12 9.34
N LEU A 44 0.18 -1.18 8.66
CA LEU A 44 0.11 -1.28 7.21
C LEU A 44 -1.34 -1.47 6.72
N LEU A 45 -2.12 -2.33 7.37
CA LEU A 45 -3.53 -2.51 7.01
C LEU A 45 -4.32 -1.21 7.21
N ALA A 46 -4.16 -0.54 8.36
CA ALA A 46 -4.80 0.76 8.60
C ALA A 46 -4.37 1.83 7.58
N ALA A 47 -3.10 1.84 7.15
CA ALA A 47 -2.63 2.76 6.13
C ALA A 47 -3.26 2.48 4.75
N LEU A 48 -3.47 1.22 4.39
CA LEU A 48 -4.15 0.83 3.15
C LEU A 48 -5.63 1.22 3.17
N GLU A 49 -6.32 0.96 4.28
CA GLU A 49 -7.75 1.27 4.45
C GLU A 49 -8.02 2.78 4.42
N ALA A 50 -7.03 3.60 4.78
CA ALA A 50 -7.11 5.06 4.70
C ALA A 50 -6.74 5.64 3.31
N CYS A 51 -6.42 4.80 2.33
CA CYS A 51 -6.06 5.24 0.98
C CYS A 51 -7.27 5.34 0.05
N ASP A 52 -7.23 6.30 -0.86
CA ASP A 52 -8.12 6.34 -2.01
C ASP A 52 -7.54 5.49 -3.15
N VAL A 53 -8.41 4.83 -3.90
CA VAL A 53 -8.01 4.02 -5.06
C VAL A 53 -8.26 4.78 -6.36
N SER A 54 -7.27 4.81 -7.25
CA SER A 54 -7.43 5.39 -8.59
C SER A 54 -6.49 4.76 -9.62
N GLY A 55 -6.74 5.01 -10.91
CA GLY A 55 -5.85 4.59 -12.00
C GLY A 55 -4.59 5.45 -12.16
N TRP A 56 -4.42 6.49 -11.34
CA TRP A 56 -3.33 7.45 -11.47
C TRP A 56 -2.47 7.49 -10.21
N PRO A 57 -1.13 7.32 -10.32
CA PRO A 57 -0.27 7.54 -9.16
C PRO A 57 -0.27 9.02 -8.76
N PRO A 58 -0.03 9.31 -7.47
CA PRO A 58 0.40 10.65 -7.07
C PRO A 58 1.61 11.09 -7.89
N GLY A 59 1.72 12.38 -8.23
CA GLY A 59 2.80 12.89 -9.08
C GLY A 59 4.22 12.62 -8.56
N TRP A 60 4.38 12.45 -7.25
CA TRP A 60 5.66 12.07 -6.63
C TRP A 60 5.95 10.57 -6.66
N ALA A 61 4.94 9.73 -6.93
CA ALA A 61 5.01 8.27 -6.97
C ALA A 61 5.14 7.73 -8.41
N ALA A 62 4.89 8.56 -9.42
CA ALA A 62 4.88 8.20 -10.84
C ALA A 62 6.26 7.76 -11.40
N THR A 63 7.32 7.76 -10.60
CA THR A 63 8.68 7.41 -11.05
C THR A 63 8.91 5.91 -10.98
N GLY A 64 8.66 5.21 -12.09
CA GLY A 64 9.25 3.90 -12.39
C GLY A 64 8.40 2.65 -12.14
N GLU A 65 7.29 2.74 -11.42
CA GLU A 65 6.36 1.61 -11.24
C GLU A 65 5.15 1.78 -12.17
N SER A 66 4.88 0.79 -13.03
CA SER A 66 3.65 0.73 -13.83
C SER A 66 2.66 -0.16 -13.10
N ALA A 67 1.51 0.40 -12.72
CA ALA A 67 0.43 -0.33 -12.09
C ALA A 67 -0.92 0.14 -12.62
N PRO A 68 -1.86 -0.78 -12.88
CA PRO A 68 -3.20 -0.45 -13.37
C PRO A 68 -4.02 0.38 -12.36
N LEU A 69 -3.82 0.12 -11.07
CA LEU A 69 -4.44 0.87 -9.98
C LEU A 69 -3.42 1.20 -8.89
N TRP A 70 -3.74 2.24 -8.14
CA TRP A 70 -2.96 2.76 -7.04
C TRP A 70 -3.88 3.01 -5.85
N ALA A 71 -3.50 2.49 -4.68
CA ALA A 71 -4.04 2.98 -3.41
C ALA A 71 -3.09 4.07 -2.89
N ALA A 72 -3.57 5.29 -2.71
CA ALA A 72 -2.75 6.42 -2.29
C ALA A 72 -3.38 7.21 -1.16
N GLY A 73 -2.55 7.53 -0.16
CA GLY A 73 -2.85 8.49 0.89
C GLY A 73 -1.99 9.75 0.74
N HIS A 74 -1.94 10.55 1.80
CA HIS A 74 -1.22 11.83 1.76
C HIS A 74 0.28 11.66 1.46
N ASP A 75 0.98 10.81 2.20
CA ASP A 75 2.43 10.63 2.10
C ASP A 75 2.85 9.19 1.75
N ILE A 76 1.89 8.35 1.36
CA ILE A 76 2.12 6.94 1.03
C ILE A 76 1.33 6.54 -0.22
N ALA A 77 1.88 5.64 -1.02
CA ALA A 77 1.23 5.10 -2.20
C ALA A 77 1.60 3.63 -2.41
N PHE A 78 0.66 2.85 -2.91
CA PHE A 78 0.78 1.41 -3.13
C PHE A 78 0.37 1.10 -4.57
N PRO A 79 1.30 0.66 -5.43
CA PRO A 79 0.94 0.10 -6.72
C PRO A 79 0.20 -1.23 -6.52
N LEU A 80 -0.95 -1.37 -7.18
CA LEU A 80 -1.82 -2.54 -7.07
C LEU A 80 -1.76 -3.41 -8.32
N GLN A 81 -1.72 -4.73 -8.11
CA GLN A 81 -1.80 -5.73 -9.18
C GLN A 81 -3.00 -6.65 -8.97
N PRO A 82 -3.66 -7.13 -10.04
CA PRO A 82 -4.78 -8.06 -9.91
C PRO A 82 -4.31 -9.41 -9.37
N THR A 83 -5.08 -10.03 -8.46
CA THR A 83 -4.74 -11.34 -7.87
C THR A 83 -5.38 -12.53 -8.58
N GLY A 84 -6.13 -12.28 -9.65
CA GLY A 84 -6.98 -13.29 -10.31
C GLY A 84 -8.32 -13.55 -9.61
N THR A 85 -8.49 -13.09 -8.37
CA THR A 85 -9.79 -13.08 -7.67
C THR A 85 -10.46 -11.72 -7.90
N PRO A 86 -11.71 -11.67 -8.41
CA PRO A 86 -12.44 -10.42 -8.58
C PRO A 86 -12.54 -9.62 -7.27
N GLY A 87 -12.37 -8.30 -7.35
CA GLY A 87 -12.40 -7.41 -6.18
C GLY A 87 -11.16 -7.45 -5.29
N ARG A 88 -10.24 -8.42 -5.48
CA ARG A 88 -9.02 -8.57 -4.67
C ARG A 88 -7.77 -8.16 -5.43
N TRP A 89 -7.02 -7.27 -4.81
CA TRP A 89 -5.81 -6.67 -5.36
C TRP A 89 -4.59 -6.91 -4.46
N LEU A 90 -3.40 -6.90 -5.05
CA LEU A 90 -2.13 -7.11 -4.37
C LEU A 90 -1.39 -5.78 -4.29
N ALA A 91 -1.11 -5.29 -3.08
CA ALA A 91 -0.13 -4.23 -2.89
C ALA A 91 1.28 -4.82 -3.01
N VAL A 92 1.96 -4.52 -4.12
CA VAL A 92 3.26 -5.12 -4.46
C VAL A 92 4.37 -4.56 -3.57
N THR A 93 4.34 -3.25 -3.37
CA THR A 93 5.30 -2.47 -2.57
C THR A 93 4.58 -1.29 -1.94
N CYS A 94 5.32 -0.42 -1.24
CA CYS A 94 4.81 0.87 -0.78
C CYS A 94 5.86 1.96 -0.99
N LEU A 95 5.44 3.11 -1.49
CA LEU A 95 6.26 4.29 -1.71
C LEU A 95 5.94 5.32 -0.64
N ARG A 96 6.95 6.06 -0.18
CA ARG A 96 6.78 7.19 0.72
C ARG A 96 7.08 8.47 -0.05
N ARG A 97 6.25 9.50 0.14
CA ARG A 97 6.54 10.83 -0.40
C ARG A 97 7.93 11.28 0.08
N PRO A 98 8.83 11.68 -0.82
CA PRO A 98 10.10 12.25 -0.43
C PRO A 98 9.86 13.47 0.46
N GLY A 99 10.57 13.55 1.59
CA GLY A 99 10.57 14.78 2.38
C GLY A 99 11.16 15.94 1.56
N PRO A 100 10.92 17.20 1.97
CA PRO A 100 11.63 18.32 1.37
C PRO A 100 13.13 18.06 1.48
N ARG A 101 13.84 18.12 0.35
CA ARG A 101 15.31 18.06 0.34
C ARG A 101 15.79 19.27 1.14
N ARG A 102 16.41 19.02 2.30
CA ARG A 102 17.15 20.04 3.04
C ARG A 102 18.48 20.31 2.37
#